data_AF-A0A3N9NPI3-F1
#
_entry.id   AF-A0A3N9NPI3-F1
#
_cell.length_a   1.000
_cell.length_b   1.000
_cell.length_c   1.000
_cell.angle_alpha   90.00
_cell.angle_beta   90.00
_cell.angle_gamma   90.00
#
_symmetry.space_group_name_H-M   'P 1'
#
loop_
_entity.id
_entity.type
_entity.pdbx_description
1 polymer ?
#
loop_
_entity_poly.entity_id
_entity_poly.type
_entity_poly.pdbx_seq_one_letter_code
_entity_poly.pdbx_strand_id
1 'polypeptide(L)'
;MTRFYLFTLFSLLFIHCGGREGAERTAISSLRKIANPSDAQIQELRQANAEIIVRQPDYIIIRTTKMTTPLAFTASPVAEQDLVQRLVHVHIPDSAALQTVINSGVDFWGVEGDTAVARAYDLYIDDLRAAGLTVRIVAQDASDWLEGKI
;
A
#
# COMPACT_ATOMS: atom_id res chain seq x y z
N MET A 1 -32.85 -74.45 3.51
CA MET A 1 -33.47 -74.21 2.18
C MET A 1 -32.93 -72.92 1.61
N THR A 2 -32.82 -72.89 0.30
CA THR A 2 -31.80 -72.23 -0.51
C THR A 2 -32.31 -70.97 -1.23
N ARG A 3 -31.36 -70.12 -1.69
CA ARG A 3 -31.37 -69.07 -2.76
C ARG A 3 -31.41 -67.61 -2.25
N PHE A 4 -30.37 -66.77 -2.39
CA PHE A 4 -29.58 -66.21 -3.53
C PHE A 4 -30.35 -65.28 -4.50
N TYR A 5 -30.03 -63.97 -4.44
CA TYR A 5 -29.87 -62.93 -5.49
C TYR A 5 -29.24 -61.73 -4.74
N LEU A 6 -28.01 -61.22 -4.95
CA LEU A 6 -27.23 -60.78 -6.11
C LEU A 6 -27.96 -59.76 -7.00
N PHE A 7 -27.73 -58.47 -6.72
CA PHE A 7 -27.49 -57.45 -7.76
C PHE A 7 -26.62 -56.32 -7.19
N THR A 8 -25.36 -56.31 -7.63
CA THR A 8 -24.45 -55.16 -7.70
C THR A 8 -25.07 -53.96 -8.41
N LEU A 9 -24.78 -52.72 -7.99
CA LEU A 9 -24.25 -51.69 -8.90
C LEU A 9 -23.82 -50.38 -8.20
N PHE A 10 -22.62 -49.96 -8.59
CA PHE A 10 -22.16 -48.57 -8.82
C PHE A 10 -21.71 -47.66 -7.67
N SER A 11 -20.38 -47.59 -7.56
CA SER A 11 -19.53 -46.52 -7.07
C SER A 11 -19.91 -45.12 -7.56
N LEU A 12 -19.69 -44.11 -6.71
CA LEU A 12 -18.99 -42.87 -7.08
C LEU A 12 -18.41 -42.24 -5.81
N LEU A 13 -17.09 -42.39 -5.66
CA LEU A 13 -16.27 -41.52 -4.82
C LEU A 13 -16.42 -40.09 -5.35
N PHE A 14 -16.84 -39.16 -4.50
CA PHE A 14 -16.39 -37.78 -4.62
C PHE A 14 -15.48 -37.48 -3.44
N ILE A 15 -14.20 -37.78 -3.66
CA ILE A 15 -13.10 -37.07 -3.03
C ILE A 15 -13.20 -35.64 -3.56
N HIS A 16 -13.87 -34.76 -2.83
CA HIS A 16 -13.73 -33.32 -3.05
C HIS A 16 -12.43 -32.87 -2.39
N CYS A 17 -11.34 -33.10 -3.13
CA CYS A 17 -10.11 -32.37 -2.97
C CYS A 17 -10.33 -30.99 -3.59
N GLY A 18 -10.66 -30.02 -2.75
CA GLY A 18 -10.84 -28.62 -3.12
C GLY A 18 -10.11 -27.75 -2.12
N GLY A 19 -8.81 -27.97 -1.99
CA GLY A 19 -7.94 -27.00 -1.34
C GLY A 19 -8.00 -25.69 -2.11
N ARG A 20 -8.38 -24.62 -1.42
CA ARG A 20 -7.70 -23.35 -1.58
C ARG A 20 -7.78 -22.62 -0.26
N GLU A 21 -6.65 -22.67 0.43
CA GLU A 21 -6.28 -21.84 1.55
C GLU A 21 -6.63 -20.39 1.22
N GLY A 22 -7.75 -19.91 1.75
CA GLY A 22 -7.94 -18.51 2.06
C GLY A 22 -7.37 -18.23 3.44
N ALA A 23 -6.15 -18.72 3.72
CA ALA A 23 -5.35 -18.11 4.74
C ALA A 23 -5.11 -16.70 4.21
N GLU A 24 -5.89 -15.75 4.72
CA GLU A 24 -5.50 -14.37 4.86
C GLU A 24 -4.14 -14.42 5.58
N ARG A 25 -3.07 -14.64 4.80
CA ARG A 25 -1.73 -14.25 5.18
C ARG A 25 -1.91 -12.78 5.41
N THR A 26 -2.07 -12.40 6.67
CA THR A 26 -1.61 -11.11 7.17
C THR A 26 -0.18 -11.07 6.67
N ALA A 27 0.03 -10.51 5.48
CA ALA A 27 1.34 -10.29 4.95
C ALA A 27 1.97 -9.42 6.03
N ILE A 28 2.89 -10.01 6.81
CA ILE A 28 3.61 -9.27 7.82
C ILE A 28 4.41 -8.29 6.98
N SER A 29 3.84 -7.10 6.77
CA SER A 29 4.46 -6.17 5.88
C SER A 29 5.82 -5.86 6.43
N SER A 30 6.82 -6.01 5.57
CA SER A 30 8.17 -5.60 5.89
C SER A 30 8.28 -4.08 5.97
N LEU A 31 7.25 -3.36 5.53
CA LEU A 31 7.18 -1.92 5.63
C LEU A 31 6.52 -1.49 6.93
N ARG A 32 7.15 -0.50 7.57
CA ARG A 32 6.73 0.04 8.85
C ARG A 32 6.73 1.57 8.81
N LYS A 33 5.61 2.18 9.21
CA LYS A 33 5.47 3.62 9.44
C LYS A 33 5.79 3.96 10.89
N ILE A 34 6.63 4.96 11.08
CA ILE A 34 7.01 5.50 12.39
C ILE A 34 6.61 6.96 12.40
N ALA A 35 5.64 7.32 13.25
CA ALA A 35 5.18 8.70 13.40
C ALA A 35 6.15 9.49 14.29
N ASN A 36 6.38 10.74 13.93
CA ASN A 36 7.20 11.74 14.61
C ASN A 36 8.54 11.19 15.11
N PRO A 37 9.38 10.61 14.22
CA PRO A 37 10.62 9.98 14.64
C PRO A 37 11.59 11.01 15.19
N SER A 38 12.12 10.76 16.38
CA SER A 38 13.24 11.52 16.94
C SER A 38 14.54 11.22 16.20
N ASP A 39 15.51 12.14 16.26
CA ASP A 39 16.83 11.92 15.67
C ASP A 39 17.53 10.68 16.22
N ALA A 40 17.32 10.36 17.50
CA ALA A 40 17.83 9.14 18.13
C ALA A 40 17.25 7.87 17.49
N GLN A 41 15.95 7.85 17.24
CA GLN A 41 15.29 6.73 16.54
C GLN A 41 15.78 6.62 15.10
N ILE A 42 15.96 7.74 14.39
CA ILE A 42 16.52 7.73 13.03
C ILE A 42 17.94 7.15 13.03
N GLN A 43 18.74 7.47 14.05
CA GLN A 43 20.08 6.92 14.19
C GLN A 43 20.05 5.40 14.48
N GLU A 44 19.16 4.95 15.36
CA GLU A 44 18.95 3.52 15.65
C GLU A 44 18.59 2.76 14.38
N LEU A 45 17.69 3.30 13.54
CA LEU A 45 17.30 2.70 12.27
C LEU A 45 18.46 2.54 11.29
N ARG A 46 19.34 3.54 11.21
CA ARG A 46 20.54 3.45 10.37
C ARG A 46 21.52 2.40 10.89
N GLN A 47 21.73 2.35 12.21
CA GLN A 47 22.57 1.33 12.85
C GLN A 47 22.02 -0.07 12.66
N ALA A 48 20.69 -0.19 12.68
CA ALA A 48 19.96 -1.41 12.42
C ALA A 48 19.92 -1.79 10.94
N ASN A 49 20.51 -1.02 10.03
CA ASN A 49 20.48 -1.25 8.58
C ASN A 49 19.04 -1.28 8.00
N ALA A 50 18.13 -0.47 8.57
CA ALA A 50 16.80 -0.26 8.00
C ALA A 50 16.89 0.59 6.73
N GLU A 51 16.16 0.18 5.69
CA GLU A 51 16.09 0.93 4.43
C GLU A 51 14.95 1.96 4.54
N ILE A 52 15.27 3.25 4.47
CA ILE A 52 14.28 4.34 4.53
C ILE A 52 13.68 4.53 3.13
N ILE A 53 12.39 4.23 2.99
CA ILE A 53 11.68 4.32 1.71
C ILE A 53 11.04 5.70 1.54
N VAL A 54 10.44 6.24 2.61
CA VAL A 54 9.79 7.55 2.62
C VAL A 54 10.25 8.35 3.83
N ARG A 55 10.49 9.65 3.64
CA ARG A 55 10.80 10.59 4.71
C ARG A 55 9.96 11.85 4.60
N GLN A 56 9.11 12.07 5.61
CA GLN A 56 8.30 13.27 5.79
C GLN A 56 8.67 13.94 7.13
N PRO A 57 8.27 15.20 7.36
CA PRO A 57 8.55 15.89 8.62
C PRO A 57 7.96 15.18 9.85
N ASP A 58 6.79 14.57 9.70
CA ASP A 58 5.97 14.00 10.78
C ASP A 58 5.95 12.47 10.78
N TYR A 59 6.59 11.80 9.80
CA TYR A 59 6.79 10.35 9.83
C TYR A 59 7.87 9.87 8.85
N ILE A 60 8.29 8.61 9.03
CA ILE A 60 9.10 7.86 8.05
C ILE A 60 8.47 6.50 7.77
N ILE A 61 8.70 5.97 6.57
CA ILE A 61 8.39 4.58 6.23
C ILE A 61 9.70 3.86 5.93
N ILE A 62 9.92 2.76 6.64
CA ILE A 62 11.10 1.93 6.52
C ILE A 62 10.75 0.54 6.03
N ARG A 63 11.72 -0.14 5.44
CA ARG A 63 11.69 -1.57 5.16
C ARG A 63 12.59 -2.30 6.14
N THR A 64 12.05 -3.33 6.79
CA THR A 64 12.71 -4.06 7.88
C THR A 64 13.36 -5.37 7.44
N THR A 65 13.32 -5.73 6.14
CA THR A 65 13.82 -7.03 5.64
C THR A 65 15.33 -7.22 5.84
N LYS A 66 16.11 -6.14 5.84
CA LYS A 66 17.57 -6.15 5.96
C LYS A 66 18.04 -5.71 7.35
N MET A 67 17.12 -5.57 8.30
CA MET A 67 17.46 -5.08 9.63
C MET A 67 18.26 -6.11 10.43
N THR A 68 19.30 -5.64 11.12
CA THR A 68 20.15 -6.46 11.99
C THR A 68 19.63 -6.51 13.43
N THR A 69 18.84 -5.52 13.85
CA THR A 69 18.23 -5.44 15.18
C THR A 69 16.74 -5.17 15.07
N PRO A 70 15.91 -5.72 15.99
CA PRO A 70 14.48 -5.40 16.03
C PRO A 70 14.25 -3.96 16.49
N LEU A 71 13.11 -3.38 16.07
CA LEU A 71 12.70 -2.04 16.49
C LEU A 71 12.36 -2.02 17.99
N ALA A 72 12.93 -1.09 18.74
CA ALA A 72 12.61 -0.88 20.16
C ALA A 72 11.42 0.06 20.40
N PHE A 73 10.76 0.55 19.36
CA PHE A 73 9.70 1.56 19.43
C PHE A 73 8.53 1.25 18.50
N THR A 74 7.41 1.95 18.72
CA THR A 74 6.16 1.72 18.00
C THR A 74 6.31 2.01 16.50
N ALA A 75 5.89 1.04 15.69
CA ALA A 75 5.80 1.19 14.25
C ALA A 75 4.59 0.41 13.71
N SER A 76 3.80 1.07 12.86
CA SER A 76 2.59 0.50 12.27
C SER A 76 2.92 -0.16 10.92
N PRO A 77 2.33 -1.31 10.57
CA PRO A 77 2.52 -1.91 9.24
C PRO A 77 1.96 -0.98 8.15
N VAL A 78 2.61 -0.97 6.99
CA VAL A 78 2.15 -0.29 5.75
C VAL A 78 2.12 -1.33 4.64
N ALA A 79 1.08 -1.42 3.81
CA ALA A 79 1.10 -2.42 2.75
C ALA A 79 2.03 -2.00 1.60
N GLU A 80 2.64 -2.95 0.88
CA GLU A 80 3.54 -2.58 -0.23
C GLU A 80 2.82 -1.85 -1.35
N GLN A 81 1.56 -2.22 -1.62
CA GLN A 81 0.73 -1.50 -2.58
C GLN A 81 0.52 -0.03 -2.21
N ASP A 82 0.57 0.31 -0.92
CA ASP A 82 0.37 1.69 -0.45
C ASP A 82 1.53 2.62 -0.85
N LEU A 83 2.67 2.05 -1.29
CA LEU A 83 3.86 2.76 -1.77
C LEU A 83 4.02 2.73 -3.30
N VAL A 84 2.98 2.40 -4.05
CA VAL A 84 2.99 2.55 -5.52
C VAL A 84 2.76 4.03 -5.88
N GLN A 85 3.67 4.62 -6.66
CA GLN A 85 3.52 6.00 -7.13
C GLN A 85 2.61 6.07 -8.35
N ARG A 86 1.51 6.83 -8.23
CA ARG A 86 0.61 7.11 -9.34
C ARG A 86 0.67 8.57 -9.75
N LEU A 87 0.43 8.83 -11.03
CA LEU A 87 0.14 10.19 -11.49
C LEU A 87 -1.34 10.48 -11.22
N VAL A 88 -1.62 11.57 -10.53
CA VAL A 88 -2.98 11.94 -10.13
C VAL A 88 -3.33 13.37 -10.51
N HIS A 89 -4.61 13.54 -10.84
CA HIS A 89 -5.27 14.83 -10.94
C HIS A 89 -6.19 14.98 -9.73
N VAL A 90 -5.99 16.04 -8.96
CA VAL A 90 -6.82 16.35 -7.79
C VAL A 90 -7.64 17.59 -8.09
N HIS A 91 -8.97 17.52 -7.96
CA HIS A 91 -9.82 18.68 -8.12
C HIS A 91 -9.70 19.61 -6.90
N ILE A 92 -9.48 20.89 -7.17
CA ILE A 92 -9.21 21.98 -6.23
C ILE A 92 -10.24 23.08 -6.47
N PRO A 93 -11.42 22.99 -5.83
CA PRO A 93 -12.48 24.00 -5.98
C PRO A 93 -12.13 25.33 -5.29
N ASP A 94 -11.21 25.31 -4.31
CA ASP A 94 -10.84 26.48 -3.53
C ASP A 94 -9.42 26.38 -2.95
N SER A 95 -8.98 27.46 -2.27
CA SER A 95 -7.67 27.53 -1.62
C SER A 95 -7.50 26.54 -0.46
N ALA A 96 -8.58 26.13 0.20
CA ALA A 96 -8.49 25.19 1.31
C ALA A 96 -8.19 23.78 0.77
N ALA A 97 -8.82 23.38 -0.33
CA ALA A 97 -8.48 22.18 -1.06
C ALA A 97 -7.02 22.18 -1.54
N LEU A 98 -6.52 23.31 -2.06
CA LEU A 98 -5.12 23.44 -2.46
C LEU A 98 -4.18 23.22 -1.27
N GLN A 99 -4.49 23.82 -0.13
CA GLN A 99 -3.68 23.67 1.08
C GLN A 99 -3.67 22.20 1.57
N THR A 100 -4.79 21.51 1.48
CA THR A 100 -4.87 20.06 1.78
C THR A 100 -3.97 19.24 0.86
N VAL A 101 -3.95 19.55 -0.44
CA VAL A 101 -3.04 18.89 -1.41
C VAL A 101 -1.57 19.18 -1.08
N ILE A 102 -1.22 20.42 -0.73
CA ILE A 102 0.15 20.78 -0.36
C ILE A 102 0.58 20.03 0.93
N ASN A 103 -0.32 19.91 1.90
CA ASN A 103 -0.04 19.31 3.19
C ASN A 103 -0.03 17.77 3.17
N SER A 104 -0.58 17.12 2.14
CA SER A 104 -0.65 15.66 2.06
C SER A 104 0.68 15.00 1.68
N GLY A 105 1.71 15.80 1.36
CA GLY A 105 3.04 15.27 1.03
C GLY A 105 3.12 14.61 -0.34
N VAL A 106 2.16 14.88 -1.22
CA VAL A 106 2.26 14.52 -2.64
C VAL A 106 3.33 15.34 -3.34
N ASP A 107 3.96 14.75 -4.34
CA ASP A 107 4.94 15.43 -5.19
C ASP A 107 4.20 16.26 -6.25
N PHE A 108 3.95 17.52 -5.89
CA PHE A 108 3.12 18.45 -6.64
C PHE A 108 3.91 19.13 -7.78
N TRP A 109 3.38 19.08 -9.00
CA TRP A 109 4.03 19.64 -10.18
C TRP A 109 3.43 20.97 -10.64
N GLY A 110 2.11 21.14 -10.50
CA GLY A 110 1.45 22.37 -10.92
C GLY A 110 -0.08 22.33 -10.80
N VAL A 111 -0.71 23.48 -11.02
CA VAL A 111 -2.16 23.62 -11.15
C VAL A 111 -2.52 23.97 -12.59
N GLU A 112 -3.45 23.22 -13.16
CA GLU A 112 -4.11 23.51 -14.44
C GLU A 112 -5.59 23.83 -14.17
N GLY A 113 -5.93 25.13 -14.18
CA GLY A 113 -7.29 25.58 -13.84
C GLY A 113 -7.65 25.26 -12.38
N ASP A 114 -8.60 24.37 -12.19
CA ASP A 114 -9.09 23.88 -10.89
C ASP A 114 -8.52 22.49 -10.54
N THR A 115 -7.42 22.09 -11.17
CA THR A 115 -6.86 20.73 -11.03
C THR A 115 -5.39 20.79 -10.67
N ALA A 116 -5.00 20.15 -9.56
CA ALA A 116 -3.59 19.87 -9.27
C ALA A 116 -3.13 18.61 -10.01
N VAL A 117 -1.95 18.71 -10.62
CA VAL A 117 -1.22 17.57 -11.18
C VAL A 117 -0.10 17.21 -10.20
N ALA A 118 -0.10 15.97 -9.73
CA ALA A 118 0.87 15.50 -8.74
C ALA A 118 1.19 14.01 -8.91
N ARG A 119 2.32 13.58 -8.38
CA ARG A 119 2.59 12.17 -8.09
C ARG A 119 2.28 11.88 -6.63
N ALA A 120 1.59 10.79 -6.39
CA ALA A 120 1.17 10.41 -5.05
C ALA A 120 1.34 8.89 -4.86
N TYR A 121 1.83 8.49 -3.69
CA TYR A 121 1.66 7.12 -3.23
C TYR A 121 0.18 6.84 -2.97
N ASP A 122 -0.25 5.59 -3.13
CA ASP A 122 -1.61 5.15 -2.81
C ASP A 122 -2.07 5.59 -1.42
N LEU A 123 -1.19 5.54 -0.43
CA LEU A 123 -1.50 6.01 0.92
C LEU A 123 -1.97 7.49 0.95
N TYR A 124 -1.33 8.36 0.16
CA TYR A 124 -1.68 9.78 0.10
C TYR A 124 -2.94 10.01 -0.73
N ILE A 125 -3.17 9.18 -1.74
CA ILE A 125 -4.40 9.23 -2.54
C ILE A 125 -5.60 8.93 -1.64
N ASP A 126 -5.47 7.95 -0.75
CA ASP A 126 -6.50 7.60 0.21
C ASP A 126 -6.68 8.68 1.28
N ASP A 127 -5.60 9.30 1.77
CA ASP A 127 -5.68 10.46 2.67
C ASP A 127 -6.40 11.65 2.02
N LEU A 128 -6.10 11.95 0.74
CA LEU A 128 -6.77 13.03 -0.02
C LEU A 128 -8.27 12.74 -0.21
N ARG A 129 -8.63 11.49 -0.52
CA ARG A 129 -10.03 11.07 -0.64
C ARG A 129 -10.75 11.14 0.70
N ALA A 130 -10.09 10.74 1.79
CA ALA A 130 -10.62 10.84 3.15
C ALA A 130 -10.84 12.30 3.57
N ALA A 131 -10.02 13.22 3.07
CA ALA A 131 -10.20 14.67 3.23
C ALA A 131 -11.33 15.26 2.34
N GLY A 132 -12.03 14.42 1.57
CA GLY A 132 -13.16 14.82 0.72
C GLY A 132 -12.78 15.32 -0.67
N LEU A 133 -11.51 15.20 -1.08
CA LEU A 133 -11.06 15.64 -2.40
C LEU A 133 -11.35 14.58 -3.47
N THR A 134 -11.69 15.06 -4.66
CA THR A 134 -11.84 14.19 -5.83
C THR A 134 -10.48 13.96 -6.46
N VAL A 135 -10.01 12.71 -6.45
CA VAL A 135 -8.72 12.30 -7.01
C VAL A 135 -8.92 11.33 -8.17
N ARG A 136 -8.45 11.72 -9.36
CA ARG A 136 -8.42 10.87 -10.56
C ARG A 136 -7.00 10.37 -10.80
N ILE A 137 -6.84 9.05 -10.89
CA ILE A 137 -5.58 8.43 -11.29
C ILE A 137 -5.47 8.49 -12.82
N VAL A 138 -4.38 9.10 -13.30
CA VAL A 138 -4.11 9.31 -14.72
C VAL A 138 -3.14 8.26 -15.27
N ALA A 139 -2.18 7.82 -14.45
CA ALA A 139 -1.30 6.69 -14.78
C ALA A 139 -1.10 5.81 -13.54
N GLN A 140 -1.11 4.49 -13.75
CA GLN A 140 -0.93 3.50 -12.69
C GLN A 140 0.50 3.45 -12.17
N ASP A 141 1.47 3.73 -13.05
CA ASP A 141 2.86 3.95 -12.69
C ASP A 141 3.27 5.32 -13.26
N ALA A 142 3.65 6.24 -12.37
CA ALA A 142 4.10 7.56 -12.78
C ALA A 142 5.42 7.53 -13.58
N SER A 143 6.19 6.44 -13.47
CA SER A 143 7.46 6.26 -14.18
C SER A 143 7.24 6.09 -15.68
N ASP A 144 6.20 5.36 -16.10
CA ASP A 144 5.87 5.15 -17.51
C ASP A 144 5.47 6.46 -18.21
N TRP A 145 4.83 7.39 -17.48
CA TRP A 145 4.49 8.73 -18.00
C TRP A 145 5.74 9.59 -18.25
N LEU A 146 6.69 9.59 -17.30
CA LEU A 146 7.94 10.35 -17.42
C LEU A 146 8.82 9.83 -18.57
N GLU A 147 8.73 8.55 -18.88
CA GLU A 147 9.43 7.93 -20.01
C GLU A 147 8.68 8.07 -21.35
N GLY A 148 7.51 8.72 -21.37
CA GLY A 148 6.69 8.91 -22.57
C GLY A 148 6.08 7.62 -23.12
N LYS A 149 5.88 6.60 -22.28
CA LYS A 149 5.39 5.26 -22.67
C LYS A 149 3.86 5.13 -22.61
N ILE A 150 3.12 6.18 -22.99
CA ILE A 150 1.65 6.17 -22.96
C ILE A 150 1.09 6.48 -24.34
#